data_AF-A0A7K2QDG2-F1
#
_entry.id   AF-A0A7K2QDG2-F1
#
_cell.length_a   1.000
_cell.length_b   1.000
_cell.length_c   1.000
_cell.angle_alpha   90.00
_cell.angle_beta   90.00
_cell.angle_gamma   90.00
#
_symmetry.space_group_name_H-M   'P 1'
#
loop_
_entity.id
_entity.type
_entity.pdbx_description
1 polymer ?
#
loop_
_entity_poly.entity_id
_entity_poly.type
_entity_poly.pdbx_seq_one_letter_code
_entity_poly.pdbx_strand_id
1 'polypeptide(L)'
;EALRALAEAGLVTAPDDPWRSVTACTGQPGCAKSRADVRADARAVVAQAQAQALAQTQAQAQAQAHPEGARPLPVHWSGCERRCGHPRGTAWADLVATADGYDLSAAGHVPRRAVPARELPAALAAVRRTTSHDAAKK
;
A
#
# COMPACT_ATOMS: atom_id res chain seq x y z
N GLU A 1 4.16 26.26 -10.62
CA GLU A 1 5.40 26.53 -9.86
C GLU A 1 5.34 25.99 -8.43
N ALA A 2 4.35 26.39 -7.62
CA ALA A 2 4.21 25.91 -6.23
C ALA A 2 4.18 24.37 -6.08
N LEU A 3 3.40 23.64 -6.89
CA LEU A 3 3.36 22.17 -6.83
C LEU A 3 4.71 21.51 -7.12
N ARG A 4 5.52 22.11 -8.01
CA ARG A 4 6.86 21.61 -8.34
C ARG A 4 7.81 21.83 -7.16
N ALA A 5 7.79 23.02 -6.55
CA ALA A 5 8.61 23.31 -5.37
C ALA A 5 8.25 22.40 -4.17
N LEU A 6 6.96 22.09 -3.98
CA LEU A 6 6.52 21.13 -2.97
C LEU A 6 7.02 19.71 -3.28
N ALA A 7 6.97 19.29 -4.55
CA ALA A 7 7.50 17.99 -4.96
C ALA A 7 9.02 17.89 -4.75
N GLU A 8 9.78 18.93 -5.11
CA GLU A 8 11.23 19.03 -4.88
C GLU A 8 11.59 19.00 -3.38
N ALA A 9 10.70 19.51 -2.52
CA ALA A 9 10.81 19.40 -1.07
C ALA A 9 10.40 18.00 -0.51
N GLY A 10 10.03 17.05 -1.38
CA GLY A 10 9.66 15.69 -1.00
C GLY A 10 8.20 15.52 -0.57
N LEU A 11 7.33 16.49 -0.84
CA LEU A 11 5.91 16.37 -0.55
C LEU A 11 5.16 15.65 -1.68
N VAL A 12 4.21 14.81 -1.29
CA VAL A 12 3.33 14.08 -2.20
C VAL A 12 2.38 15.05 -2.89
N THR A 13 2.57 15.27 -4.19
CA THR A 13 1.75 16.19 -4.99
C THR A 13 1.05 15.50 -6.16
N ALA A 14 1.66 14.50 -6.78
CA ALA A 14 1.08 13.76 -7.91
C ALA A 14 -0.22 13.01 -7.51
N PRO A 15 -1.29 13.04 -8.32
CA PRO A 15 -2.58 12.44 -7.97
C PRO A 15 -2.55 10.92 -7.92
N ASP A 16 -1.63 10.29 -8.64
CA ASP A 16 -1.37 8.86 -8.73
C ASP A 16 -0.25 8.39 -7.81
N ASP A 17 0.28 9.27 -6.95
CA ASP A 17 1.34 8.90 -6.00
C ASP A 17 0.88 7.78 -5.06
N PRO A 18 1.61 6.66 -4.95
CA PRO A 18 1.23 5.52 -4.13
C PRO A 18 1.05 5.88 -2.66
N TRP A 19 1.75 6.90 -2.14
CA TRP A 19 1.62 7.34 -0.75
C TRP A 19 0.22 7.83 -0.40
N ARG A 20 -0.59 8.27 -1.37
CA ARG A 20 -1.99 8.67 -1.14
C ARG A 20 -2.90 7.54 -0.66
N SER A 21 -2.44 6.30 -0.76
CA SER A 21 -3.20 5.09 -0.47
C SER A 21 -2.56 4.22 0.63
N VAL A 22 -1.61 4.77 1.39
CA VAL A 22 -0.86 4.06 2.42
C VAL A 22 -1.02 4.78 3.75
N THR A 23 -1.41 4.03 4.78
CA THR A 23 -1.44 4.51 6.16
C THR A 23 -0.77 3.49 7.06
N ALA A 24 -0.23 3.94 8.20
CA ALA A 24 0.42 3.06 9.16
C ALA A 24 0.25 3.58 10.58
N CYS A 25 0.19 2.69 11.55
CA CYS A 25 0.32 3.08 12.96
C CYS A 25 1.77 3.52 13.26
N THR A 26 2.05 3.91 14.51
CA THR A 26 3.40 4.34 14.91
C THR A 26 4.46 3.27 14.67
N GLY A 27 4.13 2.00 14.90
CA GLY A 27 5.09 0.89 14.77
C GLY A 27 6.22 0.93 15.80
N GLN A 28 7.20 0.04 15.64
CA GLN A 28 8.51 0.22 16.26
C GLN A 28 9.26 1.37 15.57
N PRO A 29 10.21 2.02 16.27
CA PRO A 29 10.52 1.88 17.70
C PRO A 29 9.52 2.63 18.61
N GLY A 30 8.59 3.41 18.06
CA GLY A 30 7.73 4.32 18.85
C GLY A 30 6.58 3.66 19.63
N CYS A 31 6.37 2.35 19.50
CA CYS A 31 5.34 1.60 20.22
C CYS A 31 5.89 0.25 20.69
N ALA A 32 6.06 0.09 22.01
CA ALA A 32 6.57 -1.14 22.63
C ALA A 32 5.69 -2.38 22.39
N LYS A 33 4.41 -2.20 22.01
CA LYS A 33 3.50 -3.29 21.66
C LYS A 33 3.63 -3.75 20.21
N SER A 34 4.30 -2.95 19.38
CA SER A 34 4.47 -3.25 17.96
C SER A 34 5.45 -4.40 17.77
N ARG A 35 5.14 -5.29 16.83
CA ARG A 35 5.99 -6.42 16.42
C ARG A 35 6.97 -6.06 15.30
N ALA A 36 6.71 -4.96 14.59
CA ALA A 36 7.54 -4.50 13.47
C ALA A 36 7.65 -2.97 13.39
N ASP A 37 8.67 -2.47 12.67
CA ASP A 37 8.72 -1.10 12.17
C ASP A 37 7.87 -0.98 10.90
N VAL A 38 6.55 -0.90 11.09
CA VAL A 38 5.61 -0.85 9.98
C VAL A 38 5.77 0.35 9.07
N ARG A 39 6.39 1.43 9.55
CA ARG A 39 6.64 2.63 8.73
C ARG A 39 7.84 2.42 7.82
N ALA A 40 8.90 1.76 8.30
CA ALA A 40 10.01 1.35 7.47
C ALA A 40 9.57 0.32 6.42
N ASP A 41 8.79 -0.67 6.83
CA ASP A 41 8.26 -1.69 5.90
C ASP A 41 7.36 -1.07 4.83
N ALA A 42 6.45 -0.17 5.21
CA ALA A 42 5.62 0.55 4.25
C ALA A 42 6.47 1.37 3.25
N ARG A 43 7.51 2.07 3.71
CA ARG A 43 8.44 2.79 2.83
C ARG A 43 9.13 1.85 1.84
N ALA A 44 9.64 0.71 2.32
CA ALA A 44 10.32 -0.26 1.47
C ALA A 44 9.40 -0.81 0.37
N VAL A 45 8.16 -1.17 0.72
CA VAL A 45 7.18 -1.66 -0.26
C VAL A 45 6.75 -0.59 -1.25
N VAL A 46 6.54 0.65 -0.80
CA VAL A 46 6.20 1.77 -1.70
C VAL A 46 7.36 2.07 -2.67
N ALA A 47 8.60 2.12 -2.17
CA ALA A 47 9.77 2.35 -3.01
C ALA A 47 9.94 1.27 -4.10
N GLN A 48 9.69 0.01 -3.74
CA GLN A 48 9.70 -1.09 -4.72
C GLN A 48 8.58 -0.96 -5.75
N ALA A 49 7.36 -0.62 -5.33
CA ALA A 49 6.24 -0.40 -6.25
C ALA A 49 6.51 0.77 -7.21
N GLN A 50 7.11 1.86 -6.71
CA GLN A 50 7.52 3.00 -7.55
C GLN A 50 8.62 2.60 -8.55
N ALA A 51 9.65 1.89 -8.11
CA ALA A 51 10.71 1.40 -9.01
C ALA A 51 10.16 0.48 -10.10
N GLN A 52 9.21 -0.41 -9.74
CA GLN A 52 8.52 -1.28 -10.69
C GLN A 52 7.66 -0.48 -11.68
N ALA A 53 6.91 0.52 -11.21
CA ALA A 53 6.11 1.38 -12.07
C ALA A 53 6.99 2.14 -13.07
N LEU A 54 8.12 2.70 -12.62
CA LEU A 54 9.08 3.39 -13.50
C LEU A 54 9.67 2.43 -14.55
N ALA A 55 10.07 1.23 -14.14
CA ALA A 55 10.56 0.20 -15.06
C ALA A 55 9.49 -0.22 -16.08
N GLN A 56 8.23 -0.32 -15.64
CA GLN A 56 7.08 -0.60 -16.51
C GLN A 56 6.77 0.56 -17.45
N THR A 57 6.80 1.82 -17.01
CA THR A 57 6.59 3.00 -17.87
C THR A 57 7.67 3.10 -18.94
N GLN A 58 8.93 2.77 -18.62
CA GLN A 58 10.00 2.69 -19.61
C GLN A 58 9.75 1.57 -20.65
N ALA A 59 9.21 0.42 -20.22
CA ALA A 59 8.82 -0.66 -21.11
C ALA A 59 7.52 -0.36 -21.91
N GLN A 60 6.58 0.38 -21.32
CA GLN A 60 5.28 0.76 -21.88
C GLN A 60 5.32 2.09 -22.65
N ALA A 61 6.45 2.79 -22.71
CA ALA A 61 6.65 3.93 -23.62
C ALA A 61 6.43 3.55 -25.11
N GLN A 62 6.27 2.25 -25.39
CA GLN A 62 5.90 1.69 -26.69
C GLN A 62 4.38 1.36 -26.85
N ALA A 63 3.52 1.54 -25.83
CA ALA A 63 2.07 1.30 -25.94
C ALA A 63 1.27 2.19 -24.96
N GLN A 64 0.43 3.10 -25.49
CA GLN A 64 -0.32 4.09 -24.71
C GLN A 64 -1.64 3.60 -24.09
N ALA A 65 -2.07 4.41 -23.10
CA ALA A 65 -3.33 4.52 -22.36
C ALA A 65 -3.53 3.56 -21.16
N HIS A 66 -3.22 4.08 -19.96
CA HIS A 66 -3.77 3.58 -18.70
C HIS A 66 -5.29 3.87 -18.67
N PRO A 67 -6.15 2.88 -18.41
CA PRO A 67 -7.56 3.13 -18.23
C PRO A 67 -7.81 3.92 -16.94
N GLU A 68 -8.60 4.97 -17.07
CA GLU A 68 -9.09 5.80 -15.98
C GLU A 68 -10.07 4.98 -15.10
N GLY A 69 -9.89 5.00 -13.78
CA GLY A 69 -10.98 4.70 -12.84
C GLY A 69 -10.73 3.66 -11.73
N ALA A 70 -9.73 2.79 -11.83
CA ALA A 70 -9.43 1.82 -10.77
C ALA A 70 -8.25 2.27 -9.90
N ARG A 71 -8.50 3.05 -8.85
CA ARG A 71 -7.46 3.28 -7.83
C ARG A 71 -7.21 1.99 -7.05
N PRO A 72 -5.94 1.68 -6.71
CA PRO A 72 -5.64 0.52 -5.91
C PRO A 72 -6.30 0.63 -4.54
N LEU A 73 -6.69 -0.51 -3.98
CA LEU A 73 -7.26 -0.58 -2.63
C LEU A 73 -6.30 0.11 -1.64
N PRO A 74 -6.75 1.04 -0.80
CA PRO A 74 -5.89 1.62 0.23
C PRO A 74 -5.39 0.56 1.22
N VAL A 75 -4.18 0.72 1.75
CA VAL A 75 -3.57 -0.21 2.71
C VAL A 75 -3.33 0.47 4.05
N HIS A 76 -3.64 -0.24 5.15
CA HIS A 76 -3.25 0.13 6.49
C HIS A 76 -2.27 -0.88 7.09
N TRP A 77 -1.14 -0.38 7.58
CA TRP A 77 -0.11 -1.16 8.27
C TRP A 77 -0.24 -1.06 9.78
N SER A 78 -0.53 -2.17 10.42
CA SER A 78 -0.69 -2.31 11.87
C SER A 78 0.47 -3.09 12.46
N GLY A 79 1.17 -2.51 13.42
CA GLY A 79 2.28 -3.16 14.11
C GLY A 79 1.84 -4.23 15.12
N CYS A 80 0.56 -4.30 15.47
CA CYS A 80 -0.02 -5.32 16.33
C CYS A 80 -1.53 -5.41 16.07
N GLU A 81 -2.17 -6.39 16.71
CA GLU A 81 -3.60 -6.68 16.62
C GLU A 81 -4.51 -5.53 17.07
N ARG A 82 -3.98 -4.51 17.76
CA ARG A 82 -4.74 -3.32 18.18
C ARG A 82 -5.13 -2.38 17.03
N ARG A 83 -4.44 -2.47 15.88
CA ARG A 83 -4.75 -1.73 14.63
C ARG A 83 -5.00 -0.23 14.86
N CYS A 84 -4.10 0.42 15.61
CA CYS A 84 -4.27 1.83 15.98
C CYS A 84 -4.28 2.73 14.74
N GLY A 85 -5.33 3.54 14.58
CA GLY A 85 -5.48 4.44 13.44
C GLY A 85 -5.98 3.75 12.16
N HIS A 86 -6.41 2.50 12.25
CA HIS A 86 -7.02 1.78 11.13
C HIS A 86 -8.33 2.46 10.68
N PRO A 87 -8.46 2.85 9.41
CA PRO A 87 -9.65 3.56 8.92
C PRO A 87 -10.90 2.69 8.90
N ARG A 88 -12.05 3.28 9.29
CA ARG A 88 -13.35 2.59 9.25
C ARG A 88 -14.15 2.96 7.99
N GLY A 89 -15.06 2.08 7.58
CA GLY A 89 -16.16 2.43 6.66
C GLY A 89 -15.86 2.39 5.16
N THR A 90 -14.65 2.02 4.74
CA THR A 90 -14.32 1.73 3.33
C THR A 90 -13.57 0.40 3.22
N ALA A 91 -13.40 -0.13 2.01
CA ALA A 91 -12.60 -1.33 1.79
C ALA A 91 -11.10 -1.00 1.89
N TRP A 92 -10.35 -1.77 2.67
CA TRP A 92 -8.90 -1.64 2.86
C TRP A 92 -8.22 -3.00 2.75
N ALA A 93 -6.96 -2.97 2.33
CA ALA A 93 -6.01 -4.03 2.64
C ALA A 93 -5.41 -3.77 4.02
N ASP A 94 -5.40 -4.77 4.87
CA ASP A 94 -4.87 -4.72 6.22
C ASP A 94 -3.65 -5.60 6.31
N LEU A 95 -2.54 -5.02 6.73
CA LEU A 95 -1.34 -5.75 7.12
C LEU A 95 -1.20 -5.65 8.63
N VAL A 96 -1.23 -6.79 9.32
CA VAL A 96 -1.02 -6.87 10.76
C VAL A 96 0.25 -7.65 11.03
N ALA A 97 1.25 -7.00 11.62
CA ALA A 97 2.49 -7.65 11.99
C ALA A 97 2.26 -8.72 13.07
N THR A 98 2.85 -9.89 12.87
CA THR A 98 2.84 -11.03 13.78
C THR A 98 4.28 -11.40 14.14
N ALA A 99 4.47 -12.49 14.89
CA ALA A 99 5.81 -13.01 15.17
C ALA A 99 6.50 -13.58 13.91
N ASP A 100 5.71 -14.07 12.94
CA ASP A 100 6.20 -14.85 11.80
C ASP A 100 6.13 -14.10 10.46
N GLY A 101 5.74 -12.82 10.49
CA GLY A 101 5.55 -12.00 9.31
C GLY A 101 4.32 -11.11 9.45
N TYR A 102 3.47 -11.10 8.41
CA TYR A 102 2.25 -10.30 8.39
C TYR A 102 1.04 -11.12 8.04
N ASP A 103 -0.06 -10.91 8.77
CA ASP A 103 -1.38 -11.31 8.33
C ASP A 103 -1.94 -10.23 7.38
N LEU A 104 -2.29 -10.65 6.17
CA LEU A 104 -2.84 -9.81 5.11
C LEU A 104 -4.32 -10.15 4.89
N SER A 105 -5.21 -9.17 5.02
CA SER A 105 -6.63 -9.31 4.68
C SER A 105 -7.12 -8.17 3.82
N ALA A 106 -8.01 -8.44 2.87
CA ALA A 106 -8.67 -7.43 2.06
C ALA A 106 -10.09 -7.92 1.71
N ALA A 107 -11.04 -7.00 1.55
CA ALA A 107 -12.39 -7.36 1.11
C ALA A 107 -12.34 -8.09 -0.25
N GLY A 108 -13.09 -9.19 -0.37
CA GLY A 108 -13.09 -10.01 -1.58
C GLY A 108 -11.89 -10.95 -1.76
N HIS A 109 -10.93 -10.95 -0.83
CA HIS A 109 -9.75 -11.83 -0.88
C HIS A 109 -9.70 -12.78 0.32
N VAL A 110 -9.24 -14.01 0.07
CA VAL A 110 -8.95 -14.97 1.16
C VAL A 110 -7.79 -14.41 2.00
N PRO A 111 -7.93 -14.30 3.33
CA PRO A 111 -6.84 -13.84 4.19
C PRO A 111 -5.60 -14.72 4.06
N ARG A 112 -4.43 -14.07 4.00
CA ARG A 112 -3.12 -14.75 3.99
C ARG A 112 -2.47 -14.52 5.35
N ARG A 113 -1.94 -15.59 5.95
CA ARG A 113 -1.30 -15.55 7.27
C ARG A 113 0.22 -15.63 7.12
N ALA A 114 0.95 -15.01 8.05
CA ALA A 114 2.41 -15.11 8.14
C ALA A 114 3.15 -14.86 6.81
N VAL A 115 2.72 -13.85 6.04
CA VAL A 115 3.39 -13.43 4.81
C VAL A 115 4.76 -12.85 5.19
N PRO A 116 5.88 -13.40 4.70
CA PRO A 116 7.20 -12.89 5.04
C PRO A 116 7.47 -11.55 4.33
N ALA A 117 8.32 -10.70 4.92
CA ALA A 117 8.58 -9.36 4.44
C ALA A 117 8.97 -9.28 2.95
N ARG A 118 9.76 -10.25 2.45
CA ARG A 118 10.18 -10.33 1.04
C ARG A 118 9.03 -10.57 0.05
N GLU A 119 7.92 -11.16 0.50
CA GLU A 119 6.75 -11.49 -0.34
C GLU A 119 5.65 -10.43 -0.23
N LEU A 120 5.72 -9.54 0.77
CA LEU A 120 4.76 -8.46 0.97
C LEU A 120 4.49 -7.62 -0.27
N PRO A 121 5.49 -7.18 -1.07
CA PRO A 121 5.21 -6.32 -2.22
C PRO A 121 4.29 -6.99 -3.23
N ALA A 122 4.60 -8.24 -3.59
CA ALA A 122 3.82 -9.02 -4.55
C ALA A 122 2.46 -9.42 -3.97
N ALA A 123 2.42 -9.87 -2.71
CA ALA A 123 1.18 -10.24 -2.03
C ALA A 123 0.21 -9.06 -1.91
N LEU A 124 0.74 -7.89 -1.54
CA LEU A 124 -0.04 -6.66 -1.39
C LEU A 124 -0.49 -6.13 -2.74
N ALA A 125 0.37 -6.10 -3.75
CA ALA A 125 -0.02 -5.70 -5.12
C ALA A 125 -1.15 -6.60 -5.66
N ALA A 126 -1.12 -7.90 -5.36
CA ALA A 126 -2.16 -8.82 -5.81
C ALA A 126 -3.56 -8.48 -5.24
N VAL A 127 -3.66 -8.16 -3.94
CA VAL A 127 -4.95 -7.83 -3.30
C VAL A 127 -5.39 -6.38 -3.50
N ARG A 128 -4.47 -5.50 -3.89
CA ARG A 128 -4.76 -4.08 -4.12
C ARG A 128 -5.17 -3.77 -5.55
N ARG A 129 -4.99 -4.71 -6.49
CA ARG A 129 -5.53 -4.60 -7.85
C ARG A 129 -7.06 -4.68 -7.78
N THR A 130 -7.71 -3.53 -7.78
CA THR A 130 -9.15 -3.45 -8.03
C THR A 130 -9.35 -3.76 -9.51
N THR A 131 -10.03 -4.87 -9.82
CA THR A 131 -10.55 -5.07 -11.17
C THR A 131 -11.78 -4.18 -11.30
N SER A 132 -11.93 -3.48 -12.42
CA SER A 132 -13.07 -2.59 -12.70
C SER A 132 -14.45 -3.27 -12.55
N HIS A 133 -14.48 -4.60 -12.43
CA HIS A 133 -15.68 -5.42 -12.30
C HIS A 133 -16.43 -5.23 -10.97
N ASP A 134 -15.75 -4.89 -9.87
CA ASP A 134 -16.40 -4.68 -8.56
C ASP A 134 -16.98 -3.26 -8.38
N ALA A 135 -16.59 -2.29 -9.22
CA ALA A 135 -17.12 -0.92 -9.16
C ALA A 135 -18.55 -0.80 -9.73
N ALA A 136 -18.97 -1.76 -10.56
CA ALA A 136 -20.25 -1.72 -11.27
C ALA A 136 -21.44 -2.30 -10.48
N LYS A 137 -21.25 -2.68 -9.21
CA LYS A 137 -22.28 -3.34 -8.38
C LYS A 137 -22.84 -2.46 -7.26
N LYS A 138 -22.80 -1.13 -7.43
CA LYS A 138 -23.50 -0.17 -6.56
C LYS A 138 -24.70 0.43 -7.27
#